data_AF-A0A838CT83-F1
#
_entry.id   AF-A0A838CT83-F1
#
_cell.length_a   1.000
_cell.length_b   1.000
_cell.length_c   1.000
_cell.angle_alpha   90.00
_cell.angle_beta   90.00
_cell.angle_gamma   90.00
#
_symmetry.space_group_name_H-M   'P 1'
#
loop_
_entity.id
_entity.type
_entity.pdbx_description
1 polymer ?
#
loop_
_entity_poly.entity_id
_entity_poly.type
_entity_poly.pdbx_seq_one_letter_code
_entity_poly.pdbx_strand_id
1 'polypeptide(L)' 'MPGPENELPGFQANPNEFGKCGSCGRLLTSKKEAEMKLCSDCQKRHKDKGIEYDEAE' A
#
# COMPACT_ATOMS: atom_id res chain seq x y z
N MET A 1 -16.86 27.52 25.23
CA MET A 1 -16.12 27.60 23.95
C MET A 1 -15.99 26.18 23.41
N PRO A 2 -16.42 25.89 22.17
CA PRO A 2 -16.25 24.56 21.56
C PRO A 2 -14.76 24.34 21.26
N GLY A 3 -14.22 23.20 21.69
CA GLY A 3 -12.80 22.87 21.59
C GLY A 3 -12.40 22.43 20.18
N PRO A 4 -11.17 22.72 19.73
CA PRO A 4 -10.67 22.21 18.46
C PRO A 4 -10.18 20.78 18.67
N GLU A 5 -10.98 19.87 18.13
CA GLU A 5 -10.57 18.87 17.14
C GLU A 5 -9.30 18.07 17.43
N ASN A 6 -9.54 16.77 17.61
CA ASN A 6 -8.59 15.68 17.76
C ASN A 6 -7.72 15.53 16.50
N GLU A 7 -6.78 16.45 16.29
CA GLU A 7 -5.70 16.31 15.33
C GLU A 7 -4.73 15.24 15.86
N LEU A 8 -4.95 13.98 15.46
CA LEU A 8 -4.00 12.90 15.69
C LEU A 8 -2.63 13.34 15.15
N PRO A 9 -1.62 13.55 16.00
CA PRO A 9 -0.36 14.10 15.56
C PRO A 9 0.38 13.05 14.73
N GLY A 10 0.62 13.39 13.46
CA GLY A 10 1.77 12.89 12.72
C GLY A 10 1.77 11.40 12.43
N PHE A 11 0.91 10.95 11.51
CA PHE A 11 1.38 9.95 10.55
C PHE A 11 2.43 10.62 9.65
N GLN A 12 3.63 10.83 10.19
CA GLN A 12 4.80 11.03 9.35
C GLN A 12 4.98 9.71 8.60
N ALA A 13 4.42 9.65 7.39
CA ALA A 13 4.75 8.60 6.45
C ALA A 13 6.28 8.62 6.32
N ASN A 14 6.95 7.62 6.88
CA ASN A 14 8.39 7.52 6.81
C ASN A 14 8.74 7.53 5.31
N PRO A 15 9.70 8.34 4.85
CA PRO A 15 10.03 8.42 3.42
C PRO A 15 10.58 7.10 2.85
N ASN A 16 10.86 6.11 3.70
CA ASN A 16 11.27 4.74 3.33
C ASN A 16 10.14 3.70 3.51
N GLU A 17 8.89 4.11 3.76
CA GLU A 17 7.78 3.19 3.88
C GLU A 17 7.23 2.86 2.48
N PHE A 18 7.69 1.74 1.92
CA PHE A 18 7.03 1.08 0.80
C PHE A 18 5.56 0.75 1.10
N GLY A 19 5.14 0.84 2.38
CA GLY A 19 3.79 0.63 2.86
C GLY A 19 3.54 -0.82 3.29
N LYS A 20 2.28 -1.12 3.59
CA LYS A 20 1.81 -2.48 3.85
C LYS A 20 1.02 -2.98 2.65
N CYS A 21 1.12 -4.28 2.38
CA CYS A 21 0.31 -4.99 1.41
C CYS A 21 -1.16 -4.81 1.75
N GLY A 22 -1.95 -4.28 0.81
CA GLY A 22 -3.39 -4.08 0.99
C GLY A 22 -4.18 -5.37 1.15
N SER A 23 -3.61 -6.53 0.77
CA SER A 23 -4.29 -7.83 0.85
C SER A 23 -3.95 -8.59 2.14
N CYS A 24 -2.69 -8.59 2.58
CA CYS A 24 -2.25 -9.42 3.72
C CYS A 24 -1.58 -8.63 4.86
N GLY A 25 -1.45 -7.31 4.74
CA GLY A 25 -0.87 -6.44 5.76
C GLY A 25 0.64 -6.57 5.95
N ARG A 26 1.33 -7.44 5.20
CA ARG A 26 2.79 -7.57 5.23
C ARG A 26 3.46 -6.28 4.76
N LEU A 27 4.61 -5.96 5.35
CA LEU A 27 5.43 -4.85 4.88
C LEU A 27 5.91 -5.11 3.45
N LEU A 28 5.78 -4.09 2.61
CA LEU A 28 6.30 -4.09 1.25
C LEU A 28 7.80 -3.83 1.34
N THR A 29 8.57 -4.54 0.52
CA THR A 29 10.04 -4.58 0.57
C THR A 29 10.68 -4.02 -0.69
N SER A 30 9.90 -3.89 -1.77
CA SER A 30 10.36 -3.46 -3.08
C SER A 30 9.48 -2.35 -3.65
N LYS A 31 10.07 -1.51 -4.51
CA LYS A 31 9.33 -0.43 -5.21
C LYS A 31 8.15 -0.97 -6.04
N LYS A 32 8.33 -2.11 -6.71
CA LYS A 32 7.26 -2.81 -7.46
C LYS A 32 6.09 -3.25 -6.58
N GLU A 33 6.38 -3.63 -5.33
CA GLU A 33 5.36 -4.02 -4.35
C GLU A 33 4.60 -2.79 -3.84
N ALA A 34 5.29 -1.67 -3.63
CA ALA A 34 4.68 -0.38 -3.29
C ALA A 34 3.78 0.17 -4.40
N GLU A 35 4.22 0.08 -5.66
CA GLU A 35 3.47 0.53 -6.84
C GLU A 35 2.13 -0.20 -6.97
N MET A 36 2.14 -1.54 -6.83
CA MET A 36 0.90 -2.33 -6.82
C MET A 36 0.21 -2.38 -5.45
N LYS A 37 0.76 -1.76 -4.41
CA LYS A 37 0.31 -1.83 -3.01
C LYS A 37 0.10 -3.27 -2.50
N LEU A 38 0.81 -4.23 -3.07
CA LEU A 38 0.66 -5.67 -2.82
C LEU A 38 2.03 -6.32 -2.73
N CYS A 39 2.20 -7.23 -1.78
CA CYS A 39 3.43 -8.01 -1.70
C CYS A 39 3.51 -9.00 -2.86
N SER A 40 4.71 -9.43 -3.19
CA SER A 40 5.05 -10.34 -4.29
C SER A 40 4.20 -11.61 -4.28
N ASP A 41 3.85 -12.10 -3.10
CA ASP A 41 3.04 -13.29 -2.91
C ASP A 41 1.56 -13.06 -3.31
N CYS A 42 1.01 -11.91 -2.92
CA CYS A 42 -0.33 -11.48 -3.32
C CYS A 42 -0.36 -11.08 -4.80
N GLN A 43 0.70 -10.44 -5.32
CA GLN A 43 0.84 -10.11 -6.74
C GLN A 43 0.81 -11.37 -7.60
N LYS A 44 1.55 -12.42 -7.23
CA LYS A 44 1.52 -13.72 -7.93
C LYS A 44 0.12 -14.31 -7.95
N ARG A 45 -0.59 -14.30 -6.81
CA ARG A 45 -1.98 -14.78 -6.73
C ARG A 45 -2.97 -13.94 -7.56
N HIS A 46 -2.72 -12.65 -7.72
CA HIS A 46 -3.53 -11.79 -8.59
C HIS A 46 -3.23 -12.02 -10.07
N LYS A 47 -1.95 -12.22 -10.42
CA LYS A 47 -1.51 -12.52 -11.79
C LYS A 47 -2.05 -13.87 -12.27
N ASP A 48 -2.10 -14.87 -11.39
CA ASP A 48 -2.67 -16.19 -11.68
C ASP A 48 -4.20 -16.11 -11.95
N LYS A 49 -4.86 -15.10 -11.38
CA LYS A 49 -6.28 -14.81 -11.63
C LYS A 49 -6.55 -14.01 -12.91
N GLY A 50 -5.52 -13.70 -13.71
CA GLY A 50 -5.67 -13.03 -15.00
C GLY A 50 -6.12 -11.57 -14.90
N ILE A 51 -5.97 -10.92 -13.73
CA ILE A 51 -6.17 -9.48 -13.63
C ILE A 51 -4.89 -8.83 -14.16
N GLU A 52 -4.78 -8.75 -15.48
CA GLU A 52 -3.85 -7.83 -16.13
C GLU A 52 -4.30 -6.43 -15.72
N TYR A 53 -3.51 -5.77 -14.87
CA TYR A 53 -3.69 -4.34 -14.64
C TYR A 53 -3.28 -3.68 -15.95
N ASP A 54 -4.29 -3.45 -16.78
CA ASP A 54 -4.20 -2.64 -17.99
C ASP A 54 -3.47 -1.35 -17.62
N GLU A 55 -2.26 -1.20 -18.16
CA GLU A 55 -1.53 0.06 -18.18
C GLU A 55 -2.36 1.03 -19.02
N ALA A 56 -3.41 1.59 -18.40
CA ALA A 56 -4.23 2.63 -18.98
C ALA A 56 -3.40 3.92 -19.06
N GLU A 57 -2.73 4.05 -20.21
CA GLU A 57 -2.33 5.24 -20.99
C GLU A 57 -2.32 6.61 -20.29
#